data_AF-A0A2G0Q3F2-F1
#
_entry.id   AF-A0A2G0Q3F2-F1
#
_cell.length_a   1.000
_cell.length_b   1.000
_cell.length_c   1.000
_cell.angle_alpha   90.00
_cell.angle_beta   90.00
_cell.angle_gamma   90.00
#
_symmetry.space_group_name_H-M   'P 1'
#
loop_
_entity.id
_entity.type
_entity.pdbx_description
1 polymer ?
#
loop_
_entity_poly.entity_id
_entity_poly.type
_entity_poly.pdbx_seq_one_letter_code
_entity_poly.pdbx_strand_id
1 'polypeptide(L)'
;MKIRDNNFSLKMMGMTNVVFNVTDHYITSGQGWEGVTVSDDSEGCIFLVRAGRKGSSAPADWFKNKVTGGNAIACDTLAPLPSKLNFAFIGDLSFEHGGNKYSGTDIVIAQGHNARSRNNWWLGGKHMSEITDLPLGIYKLQGQPFKESGGVLPDAIVTFGVKTGCVSNMSMGILGM
;
A
#
# COMPACT_ATOMS: atom_id res chain seq x y z
N MET A 1 24.25 -10.22 -4.79
CA MET A 1 22.80 -9.90 -4.65
C MET A 1 22.52 -8.63 -5.44
N LYS A 2 21.57 -8.60 -6.40
CA LYS A 2 21.24 -7.34 -7.11
C LYS A 2 20.10 -6.61 -6.42
N ILE A 3 20.42 -5.51 -5.72
CA ILE A 3 19.44 -4.54 -5.24
C ILE A 3 18.86 -3.76 -6.43
N ARG A 4 17.59 -3.37 -6.32
CA ARG A 4 16.88 -2.57 -7.31
C ARG A 4 16.05 -1.51 -6.62
N ASP A 5 15.83 -0.41 -7.33
CA ASP A 5 14.90 0.63 -6.94
C ASP A 5 13.48 0.27 -7.38
N ASN A 6 12.55 0.29 -6.44
CA ASN A 6 11.16 -0.08 -6.65
C ASN A 6 10.27 1.08 -6.22
N ASN A 7 9.70 1.78 -7.19
CA ASN A 7 8.85 2.93 -6.92
C ASN A 7 7.38 2.53 -6.87
N PHE A 8 6.69 3.03 -5.85
CA PHE A 8 5.25 2.94 -5.68
C PHE A 8 4.72 4.31 -5.26
N SER A 9 3.59 4.74 -5.80
CA SER A 9 3.02 6.05 -5.48
C SER A 9 1.62 5.93 -4.88
N LEU A 10 1.34 6.76 -3.89
CA LEU A 10 -0.01 7.03 -3.43
C LEU A 10 -0.37 8.46 -3.82
N LYS A 11 -1.48 8.64 -4.54
CA LYS A 11 -1.85 9.90 -5.16
C LYS A 11 -3.00 10.56 -4.41
N MET A 12 -2.72 11.73 -3.83
CA MET A 12 -3.68 12.59 -3.15
C MET A 12 -3.14 14.02 -3.12
N MET A 13 -3.86 14.93 -3.77
CA MET A 13 -3.46 16.34 -3.84
C MET A 13 -3.45 16.97 -2.45
N GLY A 14 -2.43 17.78 -2.17
CA GLY A 14 -2.33 18.51 -0.89
C GLY A 14 -2.05 17.62 0.32
N MET A 15 -1.51 16.42 0.10
CA MET A 15 -0.93 15.58 1.15
C MET A 15 0.51 16.05 1.41
N THR A 16 0.86 16.28 2.67
CA THR A 16 2.19 16.75 3.08
C THR A 16 2.72 15.99 4.29
N ASN A 17 4.00 16.15 4.61
CA ASN A 17 4.63 15.59 5.82
C ASN A 17 4.41 14.08 5.93
N VAL A 18 4.56 13.37 4.81
CA VAL A 18 4.27 11.95 4.75
C VAL A 18 5.41 11.16 5.36
N VAL A 19 5.08 10.33 6.35
CA VAL A 19 6.01 9.44 7.03
C VAL A 19 5.46 8.03 6.98
N PHE A 20 6.33 7.09 6.61
CA PHE A 20 6.03 5.67 6.72
C PHE A 20 7.10 4.97 7.55
N ASN A 21 6.71 4.47 8.71
CA ASN A 21 7.62 3.74 9.60
C ASN A 21 7.46 2.23 9.37
N VAL A 22 8.43 1.59 8.72
CA VAL A 22 8.44 0.14 8.51
C VAL A 22 8.65 -0.56 9.85
N THR A 23 7.70 -1.39 10.26
CA THR A 23 7.76 -2.15 11.52
C THR A 23 8.22 -3.59 11.32
N ASP A 24 7.93 -4.19 10.16
CA ASP A 24 8.38 -5.54 9.81
C ASP A 24 8.39 -5.71 8.28
N HIS A 25 9.16 -6.67 7.76
CA HIS A 25 9.23 -6.96 6.34
C HIS A 25 9.56 -8.42 6.06
N TYR A 26 9.24 -8.86 4.84
CA TYR A 26 9.62 -10.18 4.35
C TYR A 26 10.05 -10.11 2.89
N ILE A 27 11.18 -10.72 2.59
CA ILE A 27 11.73 -10.84 1.24
C ILE A 27 12.10 -12.29 0.94
N THR A 28 12.01 -12.68 -0.33
CA THR A 28 12.43 -14.02 -0.76
C THR A 28 13.87 -14.32 -0.31
N SER A 29 14.11 -15.53 0.22
CA SER A 29 15.44 -15.94 0.71
C SER A 29 16.53 -15.78 -0.36
N GLY A 30 17.70 -15.29 0.07
CA GLY A 30 18.74 -14.81 -0.83
C GLY A 30 18.32 -13.57 -1.63
N GLN A 31 17.36 -12.81 -1.08
CA GLN A 31 16.90 -11.41 -1.25
C GLN A 31 17.70 -10.37 -0.47
N GLY A 32 18.06 -9.23 -1.06
CA GLY A 32 18.65 -8.09 -0.34
C GLY A 32 17.58 -7.05 -0.08
N TRP A 33 17.64 -6.44 1.11
CA TRP A 33 16.71 -5.41 1.57
C TRP A 33 17.52 -4.26 2.19
N GLU A 34 17.35 -3.06 1.65
CA GLU A 34 18.00 -1.83 2.11
C GLU A 34 16.99 -0.81 2.66
N GLY A 35 15.72 -1.19 2.76
CA GLY A 35 14.68 -0.38 3.38
C GLY A 35 13.78 0.38 2.41
N VAL A 36 13.00 1.28 3.00
CA VAL A 36 11.97 2.09 2.35
C VAL A 36 12.22 3.54 2.73
N THR A 37 12.22 4.42 1.73
CA THR A 37 12.18 5.88 1.94
C THR A 37 10.92 6.42 1.29
N VAL A 38 10.31 7.43 1.92
CA VAL A 38 9.12 8.11 1.39
C VAL A 38 9.45 9.58 1.18
N SER A 39 9.00 10.11 0.05
CA SER A 39 8.99 11.53 -0.26
C SER A 39 7.59 11.95 -0.72
N ASP A 40 7.15 13.14 -0.34
CA ASP A 40 5.90 13.74 -0.83
C ASP A 40 6.12 14.94 -1.75
N ASP A 41 5.13 15.17 -2.62
CA ASP A 41 5.01 16.31 -3.51
C ASP A 41 3.54 16.74 -3.63
N SER A 42 3.26 17.72 -4.49
CA SER A 42 1.90 18.24 -4.69
C SER A 42 0.87 17.18 -5.14
N GLU A 43 1.31 16.05 -5.70
CA GLU A 43 0.45 14.99 -6.23
C GLU A 43 0.26 13.80 -5.28
N GLY A 44 0.99 13.76 -4.16
CA GLY A 44 0.92 12.71 -3.17
C GLY A 44 2.29 12.28 -2.67
N CYS A 45 2.55 10.98 -2.56
CA CYS A 45 3.85 10.47 -2.11
C CYS A 45 4.38 9.32 -2.96
N ILE A 46 5.70 9.14 -2.89
CA ILE A 46 6.46 8.10 -3.57
C ILE A 46 7.25 7.32 -2.53
N PHE A 47 7.02 6.01 -2.50
CA PHE A 47 7.82 5.04 -1.80
C PHE A 47 8.92 4.56 -2.73
N LEU A 48 10.17 4.74 -2.32
CA LEU A 48 11.33 4.08 -2.90
C LEU A 48 11.71 2.90 -2.02
N VAL A 49 11.47 1.68 -2.51
CA VAL A 49 11.86 0.44 -1.83
C VAL A 49 13.12 -0.12 -2.47
N ARG A 50 14.21 -0.20 -1.73
CA ARG A 50 15.49 -0.73 -2.22
C ARG A 50 15.60 -2.21 -1.87
N ALA A 51 15.24 -3.07 -2.81
CA ALA A 51 15.10 -4.50 -2.57
C ALA A 51 15.29 -5.36 -3.84
N GLY A 52 15.58 -6.65 -3.64
CA GLY A 52 15.61 -7.66 -4.70
C GLY A 52 14.23 -7.93 -5.33
N ARG A 53 14.22 -8.55 -6.52
CA ARG A 53 13.01 -8.89 -7.30
C ARG A 53 12.97 -10.36 -7.68
N LYS A 54 12.85 -11.23 -6.68
CA LYS A 54 12.65 -12.67 -6.89
C LYS A 54 11.31 -13.07 -6.31
N GLY A 55 10.37 -13.40 -7.18
CA GLY A 55 9.05 -13.84 -6.78
C GLY A 55 9.09 -15.21 -6.08
N SER A 56 8.45 -15.33 -4.92
CA SER A 56 8.19 -16.61 -4.27
C SER A 56 6.87 -16.59 -3.50
N SER A 57 6.40 -17.76 -3.08
CA SER A 57 5.18 -17.87 -2.26
C SER A 57 5.41 -17.36 -0.83
N ALA A 58 6.62 -17.46 -0.29
CA ALA A 58 6.87 -17.14 1.12
C ALA A 58 6.51 -15.67 1.50
N PRO A 59 6.92 -14.62 0.75
CA PRO A 59 6.45 -13.26 1.03
C PRO A 59 4.94 -13.08 0.78
N ALA A 60 4.33 -13.87 -0.12
CA ALA A 60 2.88 -13.86 -0.33
C ALA A 60 2.12 -14.47 0.85
N ASP A 61 2.62 -15.56 1.41
CA ASP A 61 2.06 -16.18 2.62
C ASP A 61 2.20 -15.26 3.83
N TRP A 62 3.34 -14.60 3.97
CA TRP A 62 3.55 -13.57 4.99
C TRP A 62 2.58 -12.39 4.81
N PHE A 63 2.41 -11.87 3.59
CA PHE A 63 1.47 -10.80 3.30
C PHE A 63 0.04 -11.18 3.68
N LYS A 64 -0.42 -12.37 3.24
CA LYS A 64 -1.75 -12.91 3.57
C LYS A 64 -1.98 -13.02 5.08
N ASN A 65 -0.96 -13.43 5.83
CA ASN A 65 -1.03 -13.49 7.28
C ASN A 65 -1.23 -12.09 7.88
N LYS A 66 -0.47 -11.09 7.44
CA LYS A 66 -0.58 -9.71 7.94
C LYS A 66 -1.91 -9.02 7.60
N VAL A 67 -2.58 -9.43 6.52
CA VAL A 67 -3.90 -8.89 6.13
C VAL A 67 -5.07 -9.77 6.59
N THR A 68 -4.81 -10.87 7.31
CA THR A 68 -5.87 -11.78 7.77
C THR A 68 -6.90 -11.04 8.63
N GLY A 69 -8.18 -11.18 8.31
CA GLY A 69 -9.29 -10.47 8.96
C GLY A 69 -9.65 -9.12 8.34
N GLY A 70 -8.82 -8.59 7.44
CA GLY A 70 -9.09 -7.38 6.67
C GLY A 70 -9.15 -7.65 5.16
N ASN A 71 -8.64 -6.71 4.37
CA ASN A 71 -8.71 -6.76 2.92
C ASN A 71 -7.43 -6.25 2.24
N ALA A 72 -7.33 -6.50 0.93
CA ALA A 72 -6.25 -6.02 0.09
C ALA A 72 -6.75 -5.64 -1.31
N ILE A 73 -6.03 -4.71 -1.92
CA ILE A 73 -6.18 -4.29 -3.33
C ILE A 73 -4.84 -4.33 -4.02
N ALA A 74 -4.89 -4.46 -5.34
CA ALA A 74 -3.69 -4.48 -6.15
C ALA A 74 -3.90 -3.91 -7.53
N CYS A 75 -2.79 -3.44 -8.08
CA CYS A 75 -2.71 -3.06 -9.48
C CYS A 75 -2.58 -4.28 -10.40
N ASP A 76 -3.07 -4.12 -11.63
CA ASP A 76 -2.82 -5.04 -12.74
C ASP A 76 -3.14 -6.52 -12.47
N THR A 77 -4.18 -6.78 -11.66
CA THR A 77 -4.68 -8.11 -11.31
C THR A 77 -6.14 -8.05 -10.82
N LEU A 78 -6.91 -9.12 -11.04
CA LEU A 78 -8.24 -9.32 -10.44
C LEU A 78 -8.20 -10.33 -9.27
N ALA A 79 -7.05 -10.96 -9.02
CA ALA A 79 -6.91 -11.89 -7.92
C ALA A 79 -7.08 -11.15 -6.58
N PRO A 80 -7.85 -11.71 -5.62
CA PRO A 80 -8.09 -11.07 -4.32
C PRO A 80 -6.82 -11.01 -3.46
N LEU A 81 -5.92 -11.99 -3.59
CA LEU A 81 -4.67 -12.09 -2.84
C LEU A 81 -3.54 -12.60 -3.73
N PRO A 82 -2.27 -12.26 -3.43
CA PRO A 82 -1.14 -12.69 -4.23
C PRO A 82 -0.80 -14.17 -3.98
N SER A 83 -0.38 -14.86 -5.03
CA SER A 83 0.21 -16.21 -4.93
C SER A 83 1.73 -16.19 -4.85
N LYS A 84 2.37 -15.15 -5.41
CA LYS A 84 3.81 -14.89 -5.32
C LYS A 84 4.07 -13.40 -5.19
N LEU A 85 5.05 -13.06 -4.36
CA LEU A 85 5.54 -11.69 -4.17
C LEU A 85 7.06 -11.68 -4.20
N ASN A 86 7.63 -10.54 -4.58
CA ASN A 86 9.07 -10.28 -4.52
C ASN A 86 9.48 -9.99 -3.06
N PHE A 87 8.70 -9.12 -2.42
CA PHE A 87 8.81 -8.70 -1.03
C PHE A 87 7.47 -8.13 -0.56
N ALA A 88 7.31 -8.02 0.76
CA ALA A 88 6.22 -7.34 1.44
C ALA A 88 6.77 -6.64 2.68
N PHE A 89 6.13 -5.56 3.11
CA PHE A 89 6.46 -4.86 4.33
C PHE A 89 5.20 -4.30 4.98
N ILE A 90 5.24 -4.15 6.29
CA ILE A 90 4.17 -3.56 7.10
C ILE A 90 4.74 -2.37 7.84
N GLY A 91 3.91 -1.36 8.04
CA GLY A 91 4.29 -0.17 8.77
C GLY A 91 3.13 0.74 9.09
N ASP A 92 3.48 1.85 9.71
CA ASP A 92 2.55 2.89 10.11
C ASP A 92 2.68 4.07 9.15
N LEU A 93 1.56 4.53 8.60
CA LEU A 93 1.48 5.67 7.69
C LEU A 93 0.91 6.87 8.43
N SER A 94 1.62 8.00 8.40
CA SER A 94 1.09 9.28 8.84
C SER A 94 1.31 10.36 7.79
N PHE A 95 0.39 11.31 7.70
CA PHE A 95 0.47 12.45 6.79
C PHE A 95 -0.41 13.59 7.30
N GLU A 96 -0.22 14.76 6.72
CA GLU A 96 -1.07 15.93 6.92
C GLU A 96 -1.88 16.24 5.67
N HIS A 97 -3.13 16.68 5.87
CA HIS A 97 -4.00 17.13 4.80
C HIS A 97 -5.06 18.09 5.35
N GLY A 98 -5.25 19.23 4.69
CA GLY A 98 -6.28 20.20 5.09
C GLY A 98 -6.09 20.78 6.49
N GLY A 99 -4.87 20.80 7.02
CA GLY A 99 -4.54 21.25 8.38
C GLY A 99 -4.68 20.18 9.48
N ASN A 100 -5.15 18.98 9.14
CA ASN A 100 -5.27 17.86 10.08
C ASN A 100 -4.17 16.83 9.85
N LYS A 101 -3.80 16.12 10.91
CA LYS A 101 -2.86 15.00 10.88
C LYS A 101 -3.61 13.67 10.99
N TYR A 102 -3.27 12.75 10.09
CA TYR A 102 -3.84 11.40 10.01
C TYR A 102 -2.76 10.39 10.34
N SER A 103 -3.09 9.35 11.12
CA SER A 103 -2.16 8.27 11.48
C SER A 103 -2.86 6.92 11.49
N GLY A 104 -2.39 6.01 10.63
CA GLY A 104 -2.93 4.66 10.48
C GLY A 104 -1.84 3.61 10.65
N THR A 105 -2.19 2.52 11.33
CA THR A 105 -1.27 1.42 11.64
C THR A 105 -1.54 0.20 10.77
N ASP A 106 -0.56 -0.71 10.75
CA ASP A 106 -0.70 -2.03 10.11
C ASP A 106 -1.00 -1.96 8.60
N ILE A 107 -0.46 -0.95 7.91
CA ILE A 107 -0.55 -0.82 6.46
C ILE A 107 0.48 -1.78 5.84
N VAL A 108 0.01 -2.73 5.06
CA VAL A 108 0.83 -3.74 4.39
C VAL A 108 0.97 -3.39 2.92
N ILE A 109 2.19 -3.17 2.45
CA ILE A 109 2.50 -2.88 1.04
C ILE A 109 3.41 -3.98 0.50
N ALA A 110 3.18 -4.40 -0.74
CA ALA A 110 4.02 -5.41 -1.35
C ALA A 110 4.17 -5.21 -2.86
N GLN A 111 5.26 -5.78 -3.39
CA GLN A 111 5.48 -5.88 -4.82
C GLN A 111 5.39 -7.34 -5.26
N GLY A 112 4.54 -7.60 -6.23
CA GLY A 112 4.46 -8.86 -6.95
C GLY A 112 4.95 -8.74 -8.39
N HIS A 113 4.53 -9.71 -9.18
CA HIS A 113 4.65 -9.70 -10.62
C HIS A 113 3.43 -10.41 -11.21
N ASN A 114 3.06 -10.05 -12.43
CA ASN A 114 1.97 -10.73 -13.13
C ASN A 114 2.47 -11.59 -14.30
N ALA A 115 1.53 -12.24 -14.98
CA ALA A 115 1.82 -13.13 -16.11
C ALA A 115 2.55 -12.44 -17.27
N ARG A 116 2.50 -11.10 -17.36
CA ARG A 116 3.23 -10.30 -18.36
C ARG A 116 4.62 -9.87 -17.88
N SER A 117 5.11 -10.44 -16.78
CA SER A 117 6.36 -10.05 -16.12
C SER A 117 6.42 -8.56 -15.73
N ARG A 118 5.27 -7.90 -15.58
CA ARG A 118 5.19 -6.55 -15.01
C ARG A 118 5.12 -6.65 -13.50
N ASN A 119 5.86 -5.78 -12.81
CA ASN A 119 5.71 -5.67 -11.37
C ASN A 119 4.37 -5.00 -11.08
N ASN A 120 3.60 -5.62 -10.20
CA ASN A 120 2.40 -5.02 -9.67
C ASN A 120 2.56 -4.74 -8.18
N TRP A 121 1.76 -3.81 -7.69
CA TRP A 121 1.79 -3.40 -6.29
C TRP A 121 0.49 -3.77 -5.60
N TRP A 122 0.64 -4.21 -4.37
CA TRP A 122 -0.42 -4.63 -3.46
C TRP A 122 -0.41 -3.72 -2.24
N LEU A 123 -1.59 -3.39 -1.76
CA LEU A 123 -1.81 -2.63 -0.53
C LEU A 123 -2.95 -3.31 0.23
N GLY A 124 -2.77 -3.52 1.53
CA GLY A 124 -3.77 -4.14 2.39
C GLY A 124 -3.56 -3.79 3.84
N GLY A 125 -4.39 -4.37 4.70
CA GLY A 125 -4.28 -4.21 6.14
C GLY A 125 -5.32 -5.04 6.85
N LYS A 126 -5.03 -5.46 8.10
CA LYS A 126 -5.96 -6.25 8.92
C LYS A 126 -7.23 -5.49 9.32
N HIS A 127 -7.21 -4.16 9.23
CA HIS A 127 -8.35 -3.29 9.50
C HIS A 127 -8.97 -2.69 8.22
N MET A 128 -8.51 -3.14 7.05
CA MET A 128 -8.99 -2.65 5.78
C MET A 128 -10.30 -3.33 5.40
N SER A 129 -11.26 -2.56 4.90
CA SER A 129 -12.58 -3.05 4.50
C SER A 129 -12.96 -2.55 3.11
N GLU A 130 -13.72 -3.35 2.37
CA GLU A 130 -14.23 -2.96 1.06
C GLU A 130 -15.28 -1.85 1.21
N ILE A 131 -15.11 -0.77 0.46
CA ILE A 131 -16.12 0.28 0.30
C ILE A 131 -16.90 0.05 -0.98
N THR A 132 -16.19 -0.18 -2.09
CA THR A 132 -16.83 -0.52 -3.37
C THR A 132 -15.89 -1.31 -4.29
N ASP A 133 -16.44 -2.26 -5.03
CA ASP A 133 -15.82 -2.93 -6.17
C ASP A 133 -16.74 -2.79 -7.38
N LEU A 134 -16.37 -1.92 -8.32
CA LEU A 134 -17.16 -1.71 -9.52
C LEU A 134 -17.00 -2.90 -10.48
N PRO A 135 -18.05 -3.25 -11.25
CA PRO A 135 -18.01 -4.37 -12.18
C PRO A 135 -16.78 -4.36 -13.08
N LEU A 136 -16.30 -5.56 -13.40
CA LEU A 136 -15.12 -5.79 -14.24
C LEU A 136 -13.81 -5.22 -13.66
N GLY A 137 -13.78 -4.90 -12.36
CA GLY A 137 -12.60 -4.36 -11.68
C GLY A 137 -12.17 -2.99 -12.19
N ILE A 138 -13.10 -2.24 -12.80
CA ILE A 138 -12.84 -0.89 -13.33
C ILE A 138 -12.28 0.02 -12.24
N TYR A 139 -12.83 -0.12 -11.04
CA TYR A 139 -12.38 0.60 -9.86
C TYR A 139 -12.67 -0.21 -8.60
N LYS A 140 -11.69 -0.30 -7.70
CA LYS A 140 -11.90 -0.80 -6.33
C LYS A 140 -11.47 0.25 -5.32
N LEU A 141 -12.24 0.38 -4.26
CA LEU A 141 -12.00 1.31 -3.17
C LEU A 141 -12.07 0.55 -1.85
N GLN A 142 -11.00 0.65 -1.07
CA GLN A 142 -10.93 0.11 0.28
C GLN A 142 -10.79 1.25 1.28
N GLY A 143 -11.30 1.07 2.49
CA GLY A 143 -11.16 1.99 3.61
C GLY A 143 -10.31 1.39 4.71
N GLN A 144 -9.52 2.22 5.38
CA GLN A 144 -8.74 1.88 6.56
C GLN A 144 -8.98 2.97 7.62
N PRO A 145 -9.29 2.61 8.88
CA PRO A 145 -9.39 3.59 9.97
C PRO A 145 -8.04 4.24 10.27
N PHE A 146 -8.03 5.56 10.38
CA PHE A 146 -6.90 6.39 10.81
C PHE A 146 -7.35 7.26 11.97
N LYS A 147 -6.44 7.48 12.93
CA LYS A 147 -6.63 8.52 13.95
C LYS A 147 -6.47 9.89 13.30
N GLU A 148 -7.40 10.79 13.60
CA GLU A 148 -7.34 12.18 13.17
C GLU A 148 -6.98 13.08 14.35
N SER A 149 -6.08 14.04 14.13
CA SER A 149 -5.69 15.05 15.10
C SER A 149 -5.74 16.43 14.44
N GLY A 150 -6.40 17.38 15.10
CA GLY A 150 -6.68 18.72 14.56
C GLY A 150 -8.11 18.90 14.02
N GLY A 151 -8.81 17.79 13.73
CA GLY A 151 -10.21 17.79 13.31
C GLY A 151 -11.22 17.74 14.46
N VAL A 152 -12.51 17.78 14.12
CA VAL A 152 -13.63 17.65 15.07
C VAL A 152 -13.83 16.18 15.50
N LEU A 153 -13.35 15.24 14.70
CA LEU A 153 -13.57 13.81 14.86
C LEU A 153 -12.30 13.11 15.32
N PRO A 154 -12.40 12.05 16.16
CA PRO A 154 -11.23 11.32 16.64
C PRO A 154 -10.67 10.33 15.59
N ASP A 155 -11.48 9.95 14.60
CA ASP A 155 -11.19 8.92 13.62
C ASP A 155 -11.70 9.32 12.24
N ALA A 156 -10.93 8.99 11.20
CA ALA A 156 -11.29 9.17 9.80
C ALA A 156 -11.09 7.85 9.03
N ILE A 157 -11.81 7.67 7.92
CA ILE A 157 -11.53 6.57 6.99
C ILE A 157 -10.66 7.09 5.86
N VAL A 158 -9.41 6.65 5.83
CA VAL A 158 -8.54 6.86 4.68
C VAL A 158 -8.84 5.77 3.66
N THR A 159 -9.11 6.20 2.43
CA THR A 159 -9.46 5.33 1.32
C THR A 159 -8.27 5.10 0.42
N PHE A 160 -8.17 3.90 -0.15
CA PHE A 160 -7.18 3.54 -1.16
C PHE A 160 -7.90 3.00 -2.39
N GLY A 161 -7.59 3.56 -3.55
CA GLY A 161 -8.26 3.24 -4.81
C GLY A 161 -7.31 2.65 -5.85
N VAL A 162 -7.76 1.59 -6.50
CA VAL A 162 -7.12 1.03 -7.71
C VAL A 162 -8.08 1.13 -8.88
N LYS A 163 -7.56 1.55 -10.03
CA LYS A 163 -8.30 1.57 -11.30
C LYS A 163 -7.69 0.61 -12.30
N THR A 164 -8.50 0.12 -13.24
CA THR A 164 -7.98 -0.69 -14.35
C THR A 164 -6.82 0.02 -15.05
N GLY A 165 -5.73 -0.70 -15.28
CA GLY A 165 -4.52 -0.20 -15.91
C GLY A 165 -3.51 0.45 -14.96
N CYS A 166 -3.79 0.55 -13.66
CA CYS A 166 -2.76 0.94 -12.70
C CYS A 166 -1.65 -0.10 -12.63
N VAL A 167 -0.41 0.34 -12.36
CA VAL A 167 0.77 -0.53 -12.29
C VAL A 167 1.50 -0.31 -10.97
N SER A 168 1.86 0.94 -10.69
CA SER A 168 2.66 1.33 -9.52
C SER A 168 2.13 2.59 -8.83
N ASN A 169 0.85 2.89 -9.00
CA ASN A 169 0.19 4.00 -8.32
C ASN A 169 -1.23 3.61 -7.90
N MET A 170 -1.64 4.10 -6.74
CA MET A 170 -3.00 4.01 -6.21
C MET A 170 -3.47 5.40 -5.79
N SER A 171 -4.76 5.66 -5.82
CA SER A 171 -5.32 6.90 -5.27
C SER A 171 -5.50 6.78 -3.76
N MET A 172 -5.41 7.92 -3.08
CA MET A 172 -5.81 8.08 -1.68
C MET A 172 -6.91 9.15 -1.59
N GLY A 173 -7.71 9.06 -0.53
CA GLY A 173 -8.70 10.07 -0.19
C GLY A 173 -9.16 9.90 1.25
N ILE A 174 -9.94 10.83 1.78
CA ILE A 174 -10.43 10.81 3.16
C ILE A 174 -11.95 10.89 3.13
N LEU A 175 -12.59 10.00 3.87
CA LEU A 175 -14.01 10.10 4.22
C LEU A 175 -14.09 10.56 5.68
N GLY A 176 -14.56 11.78 5.89
CA GLY A 176 -14.93 12.26 7.23
C GLY A 176 -16.23 11.60 7.68
N MET A 177 -16.31 11.23 8.95
CA MET A 177 -17.53 10.68 9.57
C MET A 177 -18.17 11.66 10.54
#